data_AF-A0A969R564-F1
#
_entry.id   AF-A0A969R564-F1
#
_cell.length_a   1.000
_cell.length_b   1.000
_cell.length_c   1.000
_cell.angle_alpha   90.00
_cell.angle_beta   90.00
_cell.angle_gamma   90.00
#
_symmetry.space_group_name_H-M   'P 1'
#
loop_
_entity.id
_entity.type
_entity.pdbx_description
1 polymer ?
#
loop_
_entity_poly.entity_id
_entity_poly.type
_entity_poly.pdbx_seq_one_letter_code
_entity_poly.pdbx_strand_id
1 'polypeptide(L)'
;AQCITCHKAPFFTDNMIHPIAEIKSNPARAESRLAQNALLVPSKMYTLNTPVPIPANAETIDVPTEGISDTPTTLPKGLLPDGGYKTPSLRGLYLTAPYLHDGGVAVRKGALQVGADGSFSVADPAGLGLSGTLSQAIPADAADSLRALVDRALRAQVIASNKLNPALQLSNLDGTGHEFYVDGSTGYSPSQQNDLVNFLLALDDNPGKF
;
A
#
# COMPACT_ATOMS: atom_id res chain seq x y z
N ALA A 1 -0.68 7.13 -15.83
CA ALA A 1 -1.36 6.11 -15.02
C ALA A 1 -2.77 6.57 -14.67
N GLN A 2 -3.68 5.63 -14.42
CA GLN A 2 -5.08 5.90 -14.05
C GLN A 2 -5.28 5.98 -12.53
N CYS A 3 -4.32 6.55 -11.79
CA CYS A 3 -4.27 6.50 -10.31
C CYS A 3 -5.57 6.99 -9.64
N ILE A 4 -6.18 8.04 -10.20
CA ILE A 4 -7.40 8.67 -9.68
C ILE A 4 -8.64 7.78 -9.71
N THR A 5 -8.62 6.67 -10.46
CA THR A 5 -9.73 5.70 -10.47
C THR A 5 -9.94 5.07 -9.08
N CYS A 6 -8.86 4.85 -8.34
CA CYS A 6 -8.88 4.34 -6.96
C CYS A 6 -8.52 5.44 -5.95
N HIS A 7 -7.53 6.29 -6.25
CA HIS A 7 -7.05 7.34 -5.36
C HIS A 7 -7.79 8.67 -5.57
N LYS A 8 -9.07 8.70 -5.21
CA LYS A 8 -9.98 9.83 -5.46
C LYS A 8 -9.77 10.99 -4.49
N ALA A 9 -9.79 12.22 -5.00
CA ALA A 9 -9.79 13.45 -4.21
C ALA A 9 -11.05 13.53 -3.30
N PRO A 10 -11.00 14.29 -2.18
CA PRO A 10 -9.86 15.09 -1.70
C PRO A 10 -8.83 14.30 -0.89
N PHE A 11 -9.18 13.09 -0.43
CA PHE A 11 -8.32 12.29 0.46
C PHE A 11 -7.40 11.32 -0.30
N PHE A 12 -7.45 11.31 -1.62
CA PHE A 12 -6.67 10.43 -2.49
C PHE A 12 -6.84 8.93 -2.14
N THR A 13 -8.08 8.57 -1.82
CA THR A 13 -8.57 7.20 -1.56
C THR A 13 -10.06 7.16 -1.84
N ASP A 14 -10.54 6.05 -2.39
CA ASP A 14 -11.97 5.75 -2.51
C ASP A 14 -12.53 5.03 -1.28
N ASN A 15 -11.69 4.72 -0.29
CA ASN A 15 -12.01 3.93 0.90
C ASN A 15 -12.59 2.53 0.59
N MET A 16 -12.39 2.01 -0.62
CA MET A 16 -12.87 0.70 -1.04
C MET A 16 -11.76 -0.35 -0.93
N ILE A 17 -12.17 -1.60 -0.74
CA ILE A 17 -11.30 -2.76 -0.90
C ILE A 17 -11.42 -3.22 -2.34
N HIS A 18 -10.29 -3.28 -3.04
CA HIS A 18 -10.21 -3.78 -4.41
C HIS A 18 -9.77 -5.24 -4.41
N PRO A 19 -10.37 -6.10 -5.24
CA PRO A 19 -10.01 -7.51 -5.33
C PRO A 19 -8.53 -7.70 -5.70
N ILE A 20 -7.92 -8.76 -5.17
CA ILE A 20 -6.51 -9.07 -5.45
C ILE A 20 -6.24 -9.33 -6.94
N ALA A 21 -7.23 -9.83 -7.68
CA ALA A 21 -7.14 -10.03 -9.13
C ALA A 21 -6.93 -8.72 -9.91
N GLU A 22 -7.41 -7.60 -9.38
CA GLU A 22 -7.23 -6.26 -9.96
C GLU A 22 -5.89 -5.65 -9.54
N ILE A 23 -5.58 -5.66 -8.24
CA ILE A 23 -4.38 -5.01 -7.68
C ILE A 23 -3.10 -5.81 -7.94
N LYS A 24 -3.21 -7.14 -7.99
CA LYS A 24 -2.14 -8.12 -8.25
C LYS A 24 -0.94 -8.06 -7.31
N SER A 25 -1.07 -7.40 -6.15
CA SER A 25 -0.02 -7.41 -5.13
C SER A 25 0.17 -8.78 -4.50
N ASN A 26 1.18 -8.96 -3.66
CA ASN A 26 1.36 -10.22 -2.93
C ASN A 26 0.02 -10.65 -2.27
N PRO A 27 -0.50 -11.85 -2.57
CA PRO A 27 -1.86 -12.24 -2.16
C PRO A 27 -1.92 -12.81 -0.75
N ALA A 28 -0.79 -13.20 -0.14
CA ALA A 28 -0.78 -13.97 1.11
C ALA A 28 -1.56 -13.27 2.24
N ARG A 29 -1.40 -11.96 2.40
CA ARG A 29 -2.14 -11.20 3.42
C ARG A 29 -3.61 -11.03 3.07
N ALA A 30 -3.96 -10.87 1.79
CA ALA A 30 -5.34 -10.78 1.34
C ALA A 30 -6.11 -12.09 1.60
N GLU A 31 -5.53 -13.22 1.21
CA GLU A 31 -6.12 -14.57 1.37
C GLU A 31 -6.23 -14.99 2.83
N SER A 32 -5.29 -14.58 3.69
CA SER A 32 -5.30 -14.91 5.13
C SER A 32 -6.58 -14.51 5.88
N ARG A 33 -7.38 -13.61 5.31
CA ARG A 33 -8.62 -13.10 5.91
C ARG A 33 -9.85 -13.92 5.52
N LEU A 34 -9.78 -14.75 4.49
CA LEU A 34 -10.93 -15.45 3.93
C LEU A 34 -11.55 -16.43 4.93
N ALA A 35 -10.71 -17.11 5.71
CA ALA A 35 -11.17 -18.04 6.76
C ALA A 35 -12.03 -17.36 7.83
N GLN A 36 -11.92 -16.03 8.01
CA GLN A 36 -12.74 -15.30 8.97
C GLN A 36 -14.22 -15.30 8.58
N ASN A 37 -14.56 -15.47 7.30
CA ASN A 37 -15.96 -15.45 6.83
C ASN A 37 -16.82 -16.48 7.55
N ALA A 38 -16.25 -17.64 7.92
CA ALA A 38 -16.95 -18.69 8.66
C ALA A 38 -17.08 -18.40 10.18
N LEU A 39 -16.43 -17.36 10.68
CA LEU A 39 -16.38 -16.98 12.09
C LEU A 39 -17.16 -15.69 12.40
N LEU A 40 -17.74 -15.04 11.39
CA LEU A 40 -18.42 -13.77 11.56
C LEU A 40 -19.77 -13.95 12.24
N VAL A 41 -20.03 -13.06 13.21
CA VAL A 41 -21.31 -12.91 13.90
C VAL A 41 -21.77 -11.46 13.76
N PRO A 42 -23.07 -11.16 13.95
CA PRO A 42 -23.55 -9.79 13.92
C PRO A 42 -22.74 -8.89 14.86
N SER A 43 -22.23 -7.78 14.32
CA SER A 43 -21.36 -6.87 15.08
C SER A 43 -22.15 -6.13 16.15
N LYS A 44 -21.63 -6.11 17.37
CA LYS A 44 -22.23 -5.45 18.53
C LYS A 44 -21.19 -4.61 19.25
N MET A 45 -21.64 -3.56 19.94
CA MET A 45 -20.83 -2.79 20.87
C MET A 45 -21.61 -2.53 22.16
N TYR A 46 -20.91 -2.31 23.26
CA TYR A 46 -21.55 -1.81 24.49
C TYR A 46 -22.14 -0.42 24.27
N THR A 47 -23.18 -0.07 25.02
CA THR A 47 -23.70 1.29 25.02
C THR A 47 -22.62 2.30 25.44
N LEU A 48 -22.68 3.51 24.89
CA LEU A 48 -21.66 4.55 25.11
C LEU A 48 -21.54 5.04 26.57
N ASN A 49 -22.50 4.68 27.43
CA ASN A 49 -22.52 4.98 28.86
C ASN A 49 -22.08 3.79 29.74
N THR A 50 -21.62 2.68 29.15
CA THR A 50 -21.13 1.53 29.91
C THR A 50 -19.86 1.92 30.70
N PRO A 51 -19.84 1.75 32.04
CA PRO A 51 -18.70 2.11 32.86
C PRO A 51 -17.53 1.12 32.70
N VAL A 52 -16.35 1.53 33.14
CA VAL A 52 -15.18 0.65 33.29
C VAL A 52 -14.94 0.43 34.80
N PRO A 53 -14.80 -0.82 35.29
CA PRO A 53 -14.86 -2.09 34.54
C PRO A 53 -16.26 -2.42 34.01
N ILE A 54 -16.30 -3.19 32.91
CA ILE A 54 -17.54 -3.55 32.22
C ILE A 54 -18.39 -4.46 33.11
N PRO A 55 -19.63 -4.06 33.45
CA PRO A 55 -20.55 -4.91 34.21
C PRO A 55 -20.93 -6.19 33.45
N ALA A 56 -21.16 -7.29 34.17
CA ALA A 56 -21.56 -8.57 33.57
C ALA A 56 -22.88 -8.50 32.78
N ASN A 57 -23.73 -7.52 33.08
CA ASN A 57 -25.02 -7.27 32.45
C ASN A 57 -25.02 -5.98 31.62
N ALA A 58 -23.86 -5.54 31.11
CA ALA A 58 -23.76 -4.37 30.25
C ALA A 58 -24.66 -4.51 29.01
N GLU A 59 -25.38 -3.45 28.68
CA GLU A 59 -26.24 -3.40 27.50
C GLU A 59 -25.40 -3.30 26.23
N THR A 60 -25.87 -3.93 25.15
CA THR A 60 -25.24 -3.90 23.83
C THR A 60 -26.19 -3.32 22.80
N ILE A 61 -25.63 -2.59 21.84
CA ILE A 61 -26.30 -2.11 20.63
C ILE A 61 -25.67 -2.78 19.41
N ASP A 62 -26.48 -2.97 18.36
CA ASP A 62 -25.99 -3.48 17.08
C ASP A 62 -25.16 -2.41 16.36
N VAL A 63 -24.08 -2.84 15.70
CA VAL A 63 -23.24 -1.97 14.88
C VAL A 63 -23.68 -2.11 13.42
N PRO A 64 -24.17 -1.01 12.79
CA PRO A 64 -24.57 -1.01 11.39
C PRO A 64 -23.43 -1.44 10.45
N THR A 65 -23.73 -2.26 9.45
CA THR A 65 -22.76 -2.72 8.44
C THR A 65 -23.15 -2.35 7.01
N GLU A 66 -24.22 -1.56 6.85
CA GLU A 66 -24.75 -1.11 5.56
C GLU A 66 -23.67 -0.35 4.79
N GLY A 67 -23.47 -0.75 3.53
CA GLY A 67 -22.43 -0.18 2.66
C GLY A 67 -21.04 -0.78 2.84
N ILE A 68 -20.77 -1.52 3.92
CA ILE A 68 -19.48 -2.19 4.18
C ILE A 68 -19.53 -3.65 3.73
N SER A 69 -20.57 -4.39 4.11
CA SER A 69 -20.79 -5.80 3.77
C SER A 69 -22.21 -6.01 3.24
N ASP A 70 -22.48 -7.16 2.63
CA ASP A 70 -23.82 -7.50 2.14
C ASP A 70 -24.77 -7.88 3.29
N THR A 71 -24.22 -8.50 4.34
CA THR A 71 -24.92 -8.81 5.59
C THR A 71 -24.01 -8.56 6.80
N PRO A 72 -24.57 -8.45 8.02
CA PRO A 72 -23.78 -8.33 9.26
C PRO A 72 -22.86 -9.51 9.56
N THR A 73 -22.96 -10.62 8.81
CA THR A 73 -22.20 -11.86 9.01
C THR A 73 -21.37 -12.24 7.77
N THR A 74 -21.07 -11.28 6.91
CA THR A 74 -20.22 -11.48 5.72
C THR A 74 -19.01 -10.56 5.75
N LEU A 75 -17.92 -10.98 5.12
CA LEU A 75 -16.75 -10.13 4.95
C LEU A 75 -17.10 -8.82 4.21
N PRO A 76 -16.34 -7.74 4.46
CA PRO A 76 -16.43 -6.52 3.66
C PRO A 76 -16.39 -6.77 2.15
N LYS A 77 -17.15 -5.96 1.41
CA LYS A 77 -17.18 -5.96 -0.06
C LYS A 77 -15.76 -5.82 -0.63
N GLY A 78 -15.45 -6.61 -1.65
CA GLY A 78 -14.14 -6.62 -2.30
C GLY A 78 -13.13 -7.64 -1.72
N LEU A 79 -13.44 -8.30 -0.60
CA LEU A 79 -12.60 -9.38 -0.07
C LEU A 79 -12.90 -10.76 -0.64
N LEU A 80 -14.11 -11.03 -1.14
CA LEU A 80 -14.44 -12.33 -1.73
C LEU A 80 -14.29 -12.29 -3.25
N PRO A 81 -13.87 -13.39 -3.90
CA PRO A 81 -13.54 -14.69 -3.30
C PRO A 81 -12.09 -14.83 -2.81
N ASP A 82 -11.16 -14.03 -3.35
CA ASP A 82 -9.71 -14.30 -3.27
C ASP A 82 -8.94 -13.32 -2.36
N GLY A 83 -9.66 -12.44 -1.66
CA GLY A 83 -9.07 -11.37 -0.88
C GLY A 83 -8.95 -10.07 -1.67
N GLY A 84 -8.51 -9.03 -0.98
CA GLY A 84 -8.30 -7.71 -1.55
C GLY A 84 -7.56 -6.78 -0.60
N TYR A 85 -7.21 -5.60 -1.12
CA TYR A 85 -6.58 -4.54 -0.34
C TYR A 85 -7.37 -3.25 -0.45
N LYS A 86 -7.51 -2.56 0.69
CA LYS A 86 -8.05 -1.22 0.71
C LYS A 86 -7.09 -0.26 0.02
N THR A 87 -7.61 0.64 -0.82
CA THR A 87 -6.85 1.78 -1.33
C THR A 87 -6.46 2.71 -0.17
N PRO A 88 -5.17 2.83 0.21
CA PRO A 88 -4.77 3.79 1.23
C PRO A 88 -4.85 5.22 0.69
N SER A 89 -4.91 6.19 1.61
CA SER A 89 -4.70 7.60 1.27
C SER A 89 -3.27 7.79 0.73
N LEU A 90 -3.11 8.63 -0.30
CA LEU A 90 -1.79 9.06 -0.77
C LEU A 90 -1.24 10.28 0.00
N ARG A 91 -1.99 10.83 0.96
CA ARG A 91 -1.48 11.91 1.81
C ARG A 91 -0.39 11.39 2.74
N GLY A 92 0.70 12.15 2.88
CA GLY A 92 1.79 11.78 3.79
C GLY A 92 2.71 10.67 3.27
N LEU A 93 2.76 10.43 1.96
CA LEU A 93 3.69 9.46 1.37
C LEU A 93 5.16 9.76 1.70
N TYR A 94 5.50 11.02 1.96
CA TYR A 94 6.85 11.43 2.38
C TYR A 94 7.27 10.87 3.76
N LEU A 95 6.33 10.42 4.60
CA LEU A 95 6.59 9.86 5.95
C LEU A 95 6.45 8.35 6.04
N THR A 96 5.92 7.70 5.01
CA THR A 96 5.37 6.34 5.12
C THR A 96 6.09 5.31 4.27
N ALA A 97 7.23 5.66 3.68
CA ALA A 97 8.09 4.67 3.05
C ALA A 97 8.53 3.60 4.09
N PRO A 98 8.61 2.32 3.71
CA PRO A 98 8.42 1.77 2.37
C PRO A 98 6.95 1.52 1.98
N TYR A 99 6.69 1.29 0.70
CA TYR A 99 5.32 1.23 0.15
C TYR A 99 4.81 -0.19 -0.08
N LEU A 100 3.51 -0.27 -0.40
CA LEU A 100 2.66 -1.47 -0.40
C LEU A 100 2.41 -2.06 0.99
N HIS A 101 1.44 -2.99 1.06
CA HIS A 101 1.00 -3.59 2.31
C HIS A 101 2.07 -4.43 3.01
N ASP A 102 3.05 -4.94 2.26
CA ASP A 102 4.16 -5.74 2.73
C ASP A 102 5.44 -4.91 2.96
N GLY A 103 5.40 -3.61 2.65
CA GLY A 103 6.58 -2.74 2.70
C GLY A 103 7.69 -3.16 1.73
N GLY A 104 7.42 -4.04 0.75
CA GLY A 104 8.46 -4.60 -0.12
C GLY A 104 9.09 -3.58 -1.06
N VAL A 105 8.53 -2.38 -1.14
CA VAL A 105 9.00 -1.29 -2.01
C VAL A 105 9.86 -0.34 -1.22
N ALA A 106 11.13 -0.69 -1.14
CA ALA A 106 12.11 0.05 -0.38
C ALA A 106 13.36 0.29 -1.22
N VAL A 107 13.84 1.53 -1.23
CA VAL A 107 15.11 1.92 -1.82
C VAL A 107 15.85 2.81 -0.83
N ARG A 108 17.10 2.50 -0.57
CA ARG A 108 17.97 3.29 0.30
C ARG A 108 18.33 4.61 -0.37
N LYS A 109 18.37 5.70 0.40
CA LYS A 109 18.90 6.98 -0.08
C LYS A 109 20.30 6.82 -0.68
N GLY A 110 20.49 7.35 -1.89
CA GLY A 110 21.76 7.28 -2.63
C GLY A 110 21.96 5.99 -3.42
N ALA A 111 21.02 5.04 -3.37
CA ALA A 111 21.02 3.88 -4.25
C ALA A 111 20.67 4.25 -5.70
N LEU A 112 19.96 5.37 -5.89
CA LEU A 112 19.68 5.97 -7.19
C LEU A 112 20.47 7.25 -7.38
N GLN A 113 20.91 7.48 -8.62
CA GLN A 113 21.36 8.78 -9.08
C GLN A 113 20.30 9.33 -10.04
N VAL A 114 19.66 10.43 -9.67
CA VAL A 114 18.61 11.09 -10.44
C VAL A 114 19.15 12.37 -11.06
N GLY A 115 19.00 12.52 -12.37
CA GLY A 115 19.38 13.69 -13.14
C GLY A 115 18.33 14.81 -13.10
N ALA A 116 18.72 16.00 -13.54
CA ALA A 116 17.84 17.18 -13.54
C ALA A 116 16.61 17.04 -14.46
N ASP A 117 16.68 16.18 -15.47
CA ASP A 117 15.59 15.86 -16.40
C ASP A 117 14.68 14.71 -15.90
N GLY A 118 14.90 14.24 -14.67
CA GLY A 118 14.19 13.11 -14.07
C GLY A 118 14.70 11.75 -14.51
N SER A 119 15.66 11.67 -15.45
CA SER A 119 16.34 10.41 -15.76
C SER A 119 17.06 9.88 -14.52
N PHE A 120 17.21 8.56 -14.41
CA PHE A 120 17.90 7.99 -13.26
C PHE A 120 18.65 6.72 -13.63
N SER A 121 19.59 6.35 -12.77
CA SER A 121 20.30 5.07 -12.82
C SER A 121 20.46 4.52 -11.41
N VAL A 122 20.65 3.20 -11.31
CA VAL A 122 20.98 2.53 -10.04
C VAL A 122 22.48 2.73 -9.80
N ALA A 123 22.81 3.58 -8.84
CA ALA A 123 24.19 3.86 -8.42
C ALA A 123 24.73 2.77 -7.48
N ASP A 124 23.86 2.19 -6.65
CA ASP A 124 24.21 1.13 -5.71
C ASP A 124 23.09 0.07 -5.64
N PRO A 125 23.22 -1.04 -6.38
CA PRO A 125 22.24 -2.12 -6.36
C PRO A 125 22.03 -2.77 -4.98
N ALA A 126 23.01 -2.69 -4.07
CA ALA A 126 22.88 -3.24 -2.73
C ALA A 126 21.93 -2.42 -1.83
N GLY A 127 21.55 -1.21 -2.26
CA GLY A 127 20.55 -0.38 -1.60
C GLY A 127 19.10 -0.65 -2.04
N LEU A 128 18.84 -1.63 -2.90
CA LEU A 128 17.49 -1.97 -3.39
C LEU A 128 16.81 -3.03 -2.52
N GLY A 129 15.52 -2.84 -2.27
CA GLY A 129 14.69 -3.77 -1.50
C GLY A 129 14.80 -3.62 0.01
N LEU A 130 13.95 -4.36 0.73
CA LEU A 130 13.98 -4.47 2.18
C LEU A 130 15.33 -5.02 2.68
N SER A 131 15.92 -5.94 1.92
CA SER A 131 17.25 -6.51 2.17
C SER A 131 18.36 -5.45 2.18
N GLY A 132 18.26 -4.41 1.35
CA GLY A 132 19.19 -3.27 1.30
C GLY A 132 18.85 -2.10 2.23
N THR A 133 17.72 -2.19 2.95
CA THR A 133 17.16 -1.11 3.78
C THR A 133 16.79 -1.60 5.18
N LEU A 134 15.50 -1.80 5.46
CA LEU A 134 14.96 -2.01 6.81
C LEU A 134 15.49 -3.30 7.46
N SER A 135 15.80 -4.34 6.67
CA SER A 135 16.45 -5.55 7.21
C SER A 135 17.85 -5.29 7.79
N GLN A 136 18.46 -4.15 7.45
CA GLN A 136 19.73 -3.67 8.00
C GLN A 136 19.56 -2.47 8.94
N ALA A 137 18.33 -2.18 9.38
CA ALA A 137 17.97 -0.99 10.15
C ALA A 137 18.29 0.34 9.43
N ILE A 138 18.31 0.34 8.09
CA ILE A 138 18.49 1.54 7.28
C ILE A 138 17.12 1.98 6.73
N PRO A 139 16.71 3.24 6.93
CA PRO A 139 15.41 3.70 6.42
C PRO A 139 15.38 3.71 4.88
N ALA A 140 14.19 3.47 4.33
CA ALA A 140 13.91 3.69 2.92
C ALA A 140 13.76 5.18 2.62
N ASP A 141 14.26 5.64 1.49
CA ASP A 141 14.01 6.97 0.96
C ASP A 141 12.66 7.02 0.24
N ALA A 142 11.82 7.99 0.59
CA ALA A 142 10.46 8.09 0.06
C ALA A 142 10.42 8.35 -1.46
N ALA A 143 11.28 9.25 -1.96
CA ALA A 143 11.29 9.59 -3.38
C ALA A 143 11.80 8.43 -4.23
N ASP A 144 12.89 7.80 -3.81
CA ASP A 144 13.47 6.67 -4.54
C ASP A 144 12.57 5.42 -4.46
N SER A 145 11.90 5.20 -3.33
CA SER A 145 10.94 4.10 -3.17
C SER A 145 9.67 4.33 -4.00
N LEU A 146 9.17 5.57 -4.13
CA LEU A 146 8.04 5.87 -5.03
C LEU A 146 8.44 5.72 -6.49
N ARG A 147 9.65 6.12 -6.85
CA ARG A 147 10.19 5.89 -8.19
C ARG A 147 10.25 4.40 -8.51
N ALA A 148 10.71 3.57 -7.57
CA ALA A 148 10.65 2.11 -7.68
C ALA A 148 9.23 1.54 -7.63
N LEU A 149 8.22 2.30 -7.17
CA LEU A 149 6.82 1.89 -7.25
C LEU A 149 6.27 2.03 -8.66
N VAL A 150 6.60 3.12 -9.32
CA VAL A 150 6.00 3.47 -10.61
C VAL A 150 6.88 3.10 -11.81
N ASP A 151 8.14 2.74 -11.62
CA ASP A 151 9.02 2.30 -12.71
C ASP A 151 9.14 0.78 -12.78
N ARG A 152 8.76 0.17 -13.91
CA ARG A 152 8.75 -1.30 -14.06
C ARG A 152 10.14 -1.93 -13.93
N ALA A 153 11.15 -1.32 -14.54
CA ALA A 153 12.49 -1.91 -14.62
C ALA A 153 13.21 -1.83 -13.27
N LEU A 154 13.08 -0.69 -12.57
CA LEU A 154 13.57 -0.54 -11.22
C LEU A 154 12.80 -1.45 -10.26
N ARG A 155 11.48 -1.55 -10.42
CA ARG A 155 10.65 -2.43 -9.58
C ARG A 155 11.05 -3.90 -9.69
N ALA A 156 11.33 -4.39 -10.89
CA ALA A 156 11.79 -5.76 -11.09
C ALA A 156 13.08 -6.04 -10.30
N GLN A 157 14.02 -5.09 -10.23
CA GLN A 157 15.25 -5.22 -9.45
C GLN A 157 14.99 -5.24 -7.94
N VAL A 158 14.09 -4.38 -7.45
CA VAL A 158 13.67 -4.36 -6.04
C VAL A 158 13.05 -5.70 -5.64
N ILE A 159 12.11 -6.23 -6.45
CA ILE A 159 11.48 -7.54 -6.20
C ILE A 159 12.53 -8.65 -6.22
N ALA A 160 13.44 -8.64 -7.20
CA ALA A 160 14.52 -9.64 -7.28
C ALA A 160 15.41 -9.61 -6.02
N SER A 161 15.78 -8.42 -5.55
CA SER A 161 16.56 -8.25 -4.33
C SER A 161 15.86 -8.83 -3.09
N ASN A 162 14.55 -8.59 -2.95
CA ASN A 162 13.77 -9.17 -1.86
C ASN A 162 13.67 -10.69 -1.96
N LYS A 163 13.47 -11.23 -3.18
CA LYS A 163 13.34 -12.68 -3.44
C LYS A 163 14.62 -13.47 -3.15
N LEU A 164 15.78 -12.82 -3.21
CA LEU A 164 17.05 -13.43 -2.82
C LEU A 164 17.20 -13.61 -1.30
N ASN A 165 16.37 -12.98 -0.47
CA ASN A 165 16.42 -13.12 0.99
C ASN A 165 15.39 -14.17 1.48
N PRO A 166 15.83 -15.33 2.01
CA PRO A 166 14.92 -16.38 2.46
C PRO A 166 13.97 -15.96 3.58
N ALA A 167 14.39 -15.06 4.48
CA ALA A 167 13.54 -14.59 5.58
C ALA A 167 12.37 -13.71 5.07
N LEU A 168 12.62 -12.92 4.03
CA LEU A 168 11.59 -12.12 3.36
C LEU A 168 10.61 -13.00 2.58
N GLN A 169 11.12 -14.03 1.89
CA GLN A 169 10.28 -15.03 1.22
C GLN A 169 9.36 -15.76 2.20
N LEU A 170 9.90 -16.23 3.33
CA LEU A 170 9.11 -16.87 4.37
C LEU A 170 8.00 -15.97 4.92
N SER A 171 8.26 -14.65 4.94
CA SER A 171 7.33 -13.64 5.47
C SER A 171 6.40 -13.04 4.41
N ASN A 172 6.48 -13.48 3.15
CA ASN A 172 5.74 -12.92 2.01
C ASN A 172 5.97 -11.41 1.79
N LEU A 173 7.22 -10.95 1.95
CA LEU A 173 7.61 -9.53 1.81
C LEU A 173 8.46 -9.34 0.55
N ASP A 174 7.83 -9.23 -0.62
CA ASP A 174 8.55 -9.15 -1.90
C ASP A 174 8.30 -7.89 -2.73
N GLY A 175 7.23 -7.15 -2.43
CA GLY A 175 6.86 -5.94 -3.16
C GLY A 175 6.24 -6.24 -4.51
N THR A 176 5.70 -7.43 -4.75
CA THR A 176 5.03 -7.75 -6.03
C THR A 176 3.73 -6.94 -6.21
N GLY A 177 3.40 -6.66 -7.47
CA GLY A 177 2.12 -6.10 -7.94
C GLY A 177 1.96 -4.59 -7.84
N HIS A 178 0.70 -4.14 -7.89
CA HIS A 178 0.33 -2.75 -8.14
C HIS A 178 0.99 -2.22 -9.44
N GLU A 179 0.79 -2.94 -10.54
CA GLU A 179 1.46 -2.74 -11.84
C GLU A 179 0.94 -1.50 -12.62
N PHE A 180 0.74 -0.38 -11.94
CA PHE A 180 0.31 0.90 -12.50
C PHE A 180 1.52 1.78 -12.83
N TYR A 181 2.34 1.30 -13.75
CA TYR A 181 3.60 1.93 -14.09
C TYR A 181 3.45 3.28 -14.80
N VAL A 182 4.46 4.13 -14.61
CA VAL A 182 4.64 5.47 -15.18
C VAL A 182 6.08 5.51 -15.70
N ASP A 183 6.30 4.83 -16.81
CA ASP A 183 7.60 4.70 -17.47
C ASP A 183 7.47 4.83 -19.00
N GLY A 184 8.60 4.79 -19.71
CA GLY A 184 8.63 4.90 -21.17
C GLY A 184 7.82 3.83 -21.90
N SER A 185 7.67 2.62 -21.34
CA SER A 185 6.86 1.55 -21.93
C SER A 185 5.35 1.86 -21.93
N THR A 186 4.94 2.77 -21.05
CA THR A 186 3.58 3.29 -20.91
C THR A 186 3.41 4.70 -21.49
N GLY A 187 4.44 5.21 -22.20
CA GLY A 187 4.41 6.50 -22.89
C GLY A 187 4.75 7.71 -22.01
N TYR A 188 5.29 7.52 -20.81
CA TYR A 188 5.70 8.62 -19.92
C TYR A 188 7.19 8.91 -20.04
N SER A 189 7.56 10.19 -20.03
CA SER A 189 8.96 10.62 -19.97
C SER A 189 9.50 10.55 -18.54
N PRO A 190 10.84 10.51 -18.36
CA PRO A 190 11.45 10.59 -17.03
C PRO A 190 11.03 11.85 -16.25
N SER A 191 10.90 13.00 -16.94
CA SER A 191 10.41 14.24 -16.33
C SER A 191 8.98 14.08 -15.80
N GLN A 192 8.07 13.46 -16.57
CA GLN A 192 6.70 13.24 -16.12
C GLN A 192 6.62 12.28 -14.92
N GLN A 193 7.46 11.24 -14.90
CA GLN A 193 7.57 10.35 -13.76
C GLN A 193 8.07 11.12 -12.52
N ASN A 194 9.09 11.97 -12.69
CA ASN A 194 9.64 12.80 -11.62
C ASN A 194 8.61 13.80 -11.08
N ASP A 195 7.85 14.47 -11.96
CA ASP A 195 6.77 15.38 -11.58
C ASP A 195 5.69 14.66 -10.77
N LEU A 196 5.33 13.43 -11.17
CA LEU A 196 4.40 12.61 -10.41
C LEU A 196 4.94 12.27 -9.02
N VAL A 197 6.20 11.83 -8.90
CA VAL A 197 6.81 11.52 -7.60
C VAL A 197 6.80 12.76 -6.70
N ASN A 198 7.18 13.93 -7.22
CA ASN A 198 7.15 15.18 -6.47
C ASN A 198 5.74 15.57 -6.05
N PHE A 199 4.77 15.46 -6.96
CA PHE A 199 3.36 15.70 -6.65
C PHE A 199 2.87 14.80 -5.51
N LEU A 200 3.15 13.50 -5.60
CA LEU A 200 2.74 12.52 -4.59
C LEU A 200 3.36 12.80 -3.21
N LEU A 201 4.63 13.22 -3.16
CA LEU A 201 5.30 13.60 -1.92
C LEU A 201 4.78 14.91 -1.33
N ALA A 202 4.29 15.83 -2.18
CA ALA A 202 3.72 17.11 -1.76
C ALA A 202 2.27 17.01 -1.27
N LEU A 203 1.60 15.86 -1.42
CA LEU A 203 0.23 15.67 -0.94
C LEU A 203 0.17 15.71 0.60
N ASP A 204 -0.42 16.79 1.11
CA ASP A 204 -0.67 17.02 2.53
C ASP A 204 -2.18 17.18 2.82
N ASP A 205 -2.52 17.69 4.00
CA ASP A 205 -3.91 17.95 4.39
C ASP A 205 -4.54 19.17 3.70
N ASN A 206 -3.76 19.94 2.94
CA ASN A 206 -4.18 21.12 2.21
C ASN A 206 -3.67 21.12 0.75
N PRO A 207 -4.00 20.09 -0.06
CA PRO A 207 -3.37 19.81 -1.35
C PRO A 207 -3.69 20.83 -2.47
N GLY A 208 -4.27 21.99 -2.13
CA GLY A 208 -4.60 23.09 -3.05
C GLY A 208 -4.05 24.46 -2.61
N LYS A 209 -3.24 24.54 -1.54
CA LYS A 209 -2.47 25.75 -1.21
C LYS A 209 -1.05 25.61 -1.79
N PHE A 210 -0.91 25.95 -3.07
CA PHE A 210 0.38 26.22 -3.70
C PHE A 210 0.49 27.71 -3.98
#